data_AF-A0A948FPL8-F1
#
_entry.id   AF-A0A948FPL8-F1
#
_cell.length_a   1.000
_cell.length_b   1.000
_cell.length_c   1.000
_cell.angle_alpha   90.00
_cell.angle_beta   90.00
_cell.angle_gamma   90.00
#
_symmetry.space_group_name_H-M   'P 1'
#
loop_
_entity.id
_entity.type
_entity.pdbx_description
1 polymer ?
#
loop_
_entity_poly.entity_id
_entity_poly.type
_entity_poly.pdbx_seq_one_letter_code
_entity_poly.pdbx_strand_id
1 'polypeptide(L)' 'MYAWIDGELLADPEAGVISVTDHGFTVGDGVFEAVKVIDGRPFALDLHLARLVRSATGLGLDAPDRDAV' A
#
# COMPACT_ATOMS: atom_id res chain seq x y z
N MET A 1 -10.88 -11.14 8.57
CA MET A 1 -9.66 -10.66 7.87
C MET A 1 -9.67 -9.16 8.03
N TYR A 2 -8.52 -8.52 8.28
CA TYR A 2 -8.47 -7.07 8.48
C TYR A 2 -7.87 -6.40 7.25
N ALA A 3 -8.34 -5.19 6.95
CA ALA A 3 -7.75 -4.30 5.95
C ALA A 3 -7.29 -3.02 6.65
N TRP A 4 -6.16 -2.46 6.22
CA TRP A 4 -5.68 -1.17 6.69
C TRP A 4 -5.77 -0.17 5.56
N ILE A 5 -6.47 0.95 5.79
CA ILE A 5 -6.74 1.98 4.77
C ILE A 5 -6.66 3.34 5.46
N ASP A 6 -5.80 4.22 4.94
CA ASP A 6 -5.66 5.62 5.37
C ASP A 6 -5.55 5.81 6.90
N GLY A 7 -4.85 4.90 7.58
CA GLY A 7 -4.63 4.94 9.03
C GLY A 7 -5.66 4.16 9.87
N GLU A 8 -6.71 3.62 9.27
CA GLU A 8 -7.76 2.87 9.96
C GLU A 8 -7.67 1.36 9.72
N LEU A 9 -7.84 0.57 10.79
CA LEU A 9 -7.92 -0.89 10.70
C LEU A 9 -9.39 -1.34 10.64
N LEU A 10 -9.81 -1.80 9.46
CA LEU A 10 -11.16 -2.28 9.20
C LEU A 10 -11.29 -3.77 9.51
N ALA A 11 -12.33 -4.13 10.26
CA ALA A 11 -12.62 -5.50 10.65
C ALA A 11 -13.36 -6.30 9.57
N ASP A 12 -14.03 -5.61 8.64
CA ASP A 12 -14.73 -6.18 7.50
C ASP A 12 -14.02 -5.77 6.20
N PRO A 13 -13.33 -6.69 5.52
CA PRO A 13 -12.60 -6.40 4.30
C PRO A 13 -13.51 -6.32 3.05
N GLU A 14 -14.78 -6.71 3.18
CA GLU A 14 -15.77 -6.64 2.09
C GLU A 14 -16.50 -5.29 2.06
N ALA A 15 -16.24 -4.41 3.05
CA ALA A 15 -16.77 -3.07 3.05
C ALA A 15 -16.29 -2.30 1.81
N GLY A 16 -17.22 -1.65 1.10
CA GLY A 16 -16.91 -0.83 -0.07
C GLY A 16 -16.15 0.44 0.32
N VAL A 17 -14.83 0.40 0.19
CA VAL A 17 -13.89 1.43 0.67
C VAL A 17 -13.20 2.20 -0.46
N ILE A 18 -13.27 1.72 -1.70
CA ILE A 18 -12.66 2.35 -2.87
C ILE A 18 -13.73 3.10 -3.67
N SER A 19 -13.45 4.36 -4.02
CA SER A 19 -14.33 5.15 -4.89
C SER A 19 -14.34 4.62 -6.32
N VAL A 20 -15.49 4.66 -7.00
CA VAL A 20 -15.59 4.33 -8.43
C VAL A 20 -14.82 5.30 -9.33
N THR A 21 -14.45 6.49 -8.83
CA THR A 21 -13.64 7.48 -9.55
C THR A 21 -12.16 7.42 -9.18
N ASP A 22 -11.75 6.46 -8.34
CA ASP A 22 -10.35 6.29 -7.96
C ASP A 22 -9.49 5.98 -9.19
N HIS A 23 -8.32 6.61 -9.29
CA HIS A 23 -7.43 6.47 -10.45
C HIS A 23 -6.75 5.10 -10.48
N GLY A 24 -6.42 4.53 -9.32
CA GLY A 24 -5.97 3.16 -9.17
C GLY A 24 -7.03 2.16 -9.62
N PHE A 25 -8.31 2.44 -9.36
CA PHE A 25 -9.41 1.59 -9.82
C PHE A 25 -9.70 1.74 -11.32
N THR A 26 -9.79 2.97 -11.82
CA THR A 26 -10.24 3.27 -13.19
C THR A 26 -9.17 3.02 -14.25
N VAL A 27 -7.91 3.31 -13.94
CA VAL A 27 -6.80 3.25 -14.92
C VAL A 27 -5.55 2.51 -14.41
N GLY A 28 -5.57 1.99 -13.18
CA GLY A 28 -4.42 1.30 -12.59
C GLY A 28 -3.28 2.24 -12.19
N ASP A 29 -3.57 3.52 -11.98
CA ASP A 29 -2.58 4.53 -11.59
C ASP A 29 -2.24 4.41 -10.10
N GLY A 30 -1.28 3.54 -9.80
CA GLY A 30 -0.84 3.25 -8.44
C GLY A 30 0.36 2.30 -8.40
N VAL A 31 0.91 2.10 -7.21
CA VAL A 31 2.03 1.18 -6.94
C VAL A 31 1.68 0.27 -5.77
N PHE A 32 2.25 -0.94 -5.75
CA PHE A 32 2.04 -1.87 -4.65
C PHE A 32 3.31 -2.67 -4.34
N GLU A 33 3.32 -3.31 -3.17
CA GLU A 33 4.33 -4.26 -2.75
C GLU A 33 3.69 -5.55 -2.23
N ALA A 34 4.39 -6.66 -2.41
CA ALA A 34 4.04 -7.93 -1.79
C ALA A 34 5.17 -8.34 -0.84
N VAL A 35 4.88 -8.38 0.46
CA VAL A 35 5.86 -8.66 1.51
C VAL A 35 5.59 -10.00 2.16
N LYS A 36 6.61 -10.84 2.25
CA LYS A 36 6.50 -12.11 2.98
C LYS A 36 6.67 -11.86 4.48
N VAL A 37 5.75 -12.39 5.28
CA VAL A 37 5.89 -12.45 6.73
C VAL A 37 6.28 -13.87 7.16
N ILE A 38 7.29 -13.96 8.01
CA ILE A 38 7.80 -15.22 8.59
C ILE A 38 7.88 -14.99 10.10
N ASP A 39 7.22 -15.85 10.88
CA ASP A 39 7.19 -15.77 12.35
C ASP A 39 6.84 -14.37 12.89
N GLY A 40 5.85 -13.73 12.27
CA GLY A 40 5.38 -12.39 12.63
C GLY A 40 6.32 -11.24 12.23
N ARG A 41 7.40 -11.51 11.48
CA ARG A 41 8.33 -10.48 11.00
C ARG A 41 8.30 -10.35 9.48
N PRO A 42 8.19 -9.14 8.92
CA PRO A 42 8.30 -8.93 7.48
C PRO A 42 9.75 -9.16 7.02
N PHE A 43 9.91 -9.92 5.94
CA PHE A 43 11.21 -10.15 5.32
C PHE A 43 11.60 -8.95 4.46
N ALA A 44 12.81 -8.43 4.68
CA ALA A 44 13.42 -7.37 3.87
C ALA A 44 12.55 -6.11 3.70
N LEU A 45 11.79 -5.73 4.74
CA LEU A 45 10.83 -4.61 4.67
C LEU A 45 11.45 -3.32 4.14
N ASP A 46 12.64 -2.93 4.61
CA ASP A 46 13.33 -1.73 4.12
C ASP A 46 13.59 -1.73 2.62
N LEU A 47 13.91 -2.90 2.04
CA LEU A 47 14.14 -3.03 0.60
C LEU A 47 12.83 -2.90 -0.18
N HIS A 48 11.73 -3.43 0.36
CA HIS A 48 10.39 -3.25 -0.22
C HIS A 48 9.94 -1.79 -0.15
N LEU A 49 10.09 -1.12 0.99
CA LEU A 49 9.74 0.29 1.15
C LEU A 49 10.59 1.20 0.25
N ALA A 50 11.90 0.93 0.13
CA ALA A 50 12.76 1.66 -0.80
C ALA A 50 12.35 1.48 -2.26
N ARG A 51 11.84 0.29 -2.64
CA ARG A 51 11.29 0.05 -3.98
C ARG A 51 9.95 0.76 -4.17
N LEU A 52 9.07 0.75 -3.17
CA LEU A 52 7.79 1.45 -3.22
C LEU A 52 7.99 2.95 -3.45
N VAL A 53 8.88 3.60 -2.69
CA VAL A 53 9.24 5.01 -2.89
C VAL A 53 9.75 5.26 -4.31
N ARG A 54 10.71 4.45 -4.78
CA ARG A 54 11.26 4.60 -6.13
C ARG A 54 10.18 4.45 -7.21
N SER A 55 9.27 3.50 -7.06
CA SER A 55 8.18 3.27 -8.01
C SER A 55 7.17 4.43 -8.01
N ALA A 56 6.77 4.90 -6.83
CA ALA A 56 5.86 6.04 -6.68
C ALA A 56 6.44 7.30 -7.33
N THR A 57 7.68 7.66 -6.98
CA THR A 57 8.38 8.80 -7.59
C THR A 57 8.57 8.63 -9.10
N GLY A 58 8.84 7.41 -9.58
CA GLY A 58 8.96 7.12 -11.00
C GLY A 58 7.67 7.32 -11.80
N LEU A 59 6.51 7.17 -11.16
CA LEU A 59 5.18 7.45 -11.72
C LEU A 59 4.74 8.91 -11.50
N GLY A 60 5.52 9.71 -10.76
CA GLY A 60 5.14 11.08 -10.41
C GLY A 60 4.16 11.19 -9.25
N LEU A 61 3.95 10.11 -8.50
CA LEU A 61 3.17 10.10 -7.26
C LEU A 61 4.03 10.62 -6.09
N ASP A 62 3.36 11.14 -5.07
CA ASP A 62 4.02 11.52 -3.82
C ASP A 62 4.71 10.31 -3.19
N ALA A 63 5.92 10.54 -2.67
CA ALA A 63 6.65 9.49 -1.98
C ALA A 63 5.89 9.12 -0.68
N PRO A 64 5.66 7.81 -0.41
CA PRO A 64 5.03 7.39 0.82
C PRO A 64 5.89 7.76 2.04
N ASP A 65 5.23 8.22 3.10
CA ASP A 65 5.88 8.49 4.38
C ASP A 65 6.35 7.16 5.00
N ARG A 66 7.65 7.01 5.21
CA ARG A 66 8.26 5.80 5.74
C ARG A 66 7.99 5.60 7.22
N ASP A 67 7.65 6.66 7.94
CA ASP A 67 7.39 6.61 9.38
C ASP A 67 5.90 6.35 9.67
N ALA A 68 5.04 6.42 8.65
CA ALA A 68 3.62 6.09 8.71
C ALA A 68 3.29 4.62 8.37
N VAL A 69 4.28 3.83 7.94
CA VAL A 69 4.14 2.44 7.44
C VAL A 69 4.80 1.43 8.37
#